data_AF-A0A7V5MR96-F1
#
_entry.id   AF-A0A7V5MR96-F1
#
_cell.length_a   1.000
_cell.length_b   1.000
_cell.length_c   1.000
_cell.angle_alpha   90.00
_cell.angle_beta   90.00
_cell.angle_gamma   90.00
#
_symmetry.space_group_name_H-M   'P 1'
#
loop_
_entity.id
_entity.type
_entity.pdbx_description
1 polymer ?
#
loop_
_entity_poly.entity_id
_entity_poly.type
_entity_poly.pdbx_seq_one_letter_code
_entity_poly.pdbx_strand_id
1 'polypeptide(L)'
;MAASGAAGEQVRALMGSLGQCQLDRAETLLAEGADPNFILQPAPTFVLTAASAVCGEKCSAEAFALLIRHGFDVNLAPQSEPQMTPLFHCLSASDAAGSRYLIEHGADLARIETEPLRLFGRGFSRAGRSPDAVVAQAINEELARRAAKEVKAPEPRKPIYPDPHPEVPPPEPGGVYTPGTQISGPCAHYGWIPENAGCGDSGEEVFIGTKIVTQGWDAAIGPADGCKPVELPPLPGTYRVVVFETRTHWVGDNCYQNIGKVYFSRKSQSIEHPGYTFEVVSAKEAGQKPKSGIVRIMEPVEGDQFAFDDSHPTGELVLSVLAKYAGDNTSVEFSTDSLGDSEIRIVPASNPPKGTARATIIIRGLPPSNGDFGTFTIRAKGNVAGTDSVRVKLFYDPAARNHPGHGNPLYTGTPNWFYYWSQTRAGKPVNYRYKPVLRECKKGSRPAQGRYVHNKDTLYISDAVFTGPCMRRVAGAPDAGKQSTGIDCFAEIVRHENVHRREYQSWWGPHGVRLPECEYDDIPGSLYRKLAGLDSDRDLVPDDVERRLAARGCDAHNSHSCLGRPDPRLLDVEMNAYIEAWRQWRIGTSDKEDWSKCGKQWHDRSVCPY
;
A
#
# COMPACT_ATOMS: atom_id res chain seq x y z
N MET A 1 30.73 -0.83 -7.21
CA MET A 1 30.08 -2.15 -7.32
C MET A 1 30.82 -3.28 -6.60
N ALA A 2 32.09 -3.14 -6.19
CA ALA A 2 32.74 -4.15 -5.33
C ALA A 2 32.26 -4.14 -3.86
N ALA A 3 31.69 -3.04 -3.38
CA ALA A 3 31.27 -2.88 -1.98
C ALA A 3 29.96 -3.62 -1.59
N SER A 4 29.05 -3.90 -2.54
CA SER A 4 27.76 -4.54 -2.23
C SER A 4 27.84 -6.06 -2.09
N GLY A 5 28.88 -6.70 -2.66
CA GLY A 5 29.12 -8.14 -2.49
C GLY A 5 29.59 -8.48 -1.08
N ALA A 6 30.52 -7.68 -0.54
CA ALA A 6 31.08 -7.87 0.80
C ALA A 6 30.03 -7.66 1.91
N ALA A 7 29.22 -6.59 1.83
CA ALA A 7 28.16 -6.34 2.80
C ALA A 7 27.12 -7.46 2.82
N GLY A 8 26.74 -8.00 1.66
CA GLY A 8 25.80 -9.12 1.58
C GLY A 8 26.38 -10.45 2.09
N GLU A 9 27.69 -10.68 1.97
CA GLU A 9 28.35 -11.86 2.58
C GLU A 9 28.42 -11.74 4.09
N GLN A 10 28.80 -10.58 4.62
CA GLN A 10 28.83 -10.32 6.06
C GLN A 10 27.45 -10.50 6.70
N VAL A 11 26.38 -10.01 6.05
CA VAL A 11 25.01 -10.17 6.55
C VAL A 11 24.56 -11.63 6.48
N ARG A 12 24.89 -12.38 5.41
CA ARG A 12 24.60 -13.82 5.37
C ARG A 12 25.33 -14.59 6.46
N ALA A 13 26.59 -14.23 6.74
CA ALA A 13 27.34 -14.81 7.85
C ALA A 13 26.72 -14.44 9.21
N LEU A 14 26.23 -13.20 9.36
CA LEU A 14 25.51 -12.74 10.55
C LEU A 14 24.23 -13.56 10.75
N MET A 15 23.38 -13.66 9.71
CA MET A 15 22.15 -14.44 9.75
C MET A 15 22.40 -15.92 10.03
N GLY A 16 23.44 -16.51 9.43
CA GLY A 16 23.84 -17.89 9.71
C GLY A 16 24.32 -18.09 11.15
N SER A 17 25.04 -17.12 11.71
CA SER A 17 25.49 -17.16 13.11
C SER A 17 24.31 -17.03 14.07
N LEU A 18 23.37 -16.12 13.78
CA LEU A 18 22.14 -15.91 14.55
C LEU A 18 21.24 -17.15 14.53
N GLY A 19 21.00 -17.74 13.36
CA GLY A 19 20.20 -18.97 13.21
C GLY A 19 20.87 -20.22 13.80
N GLN A 20 22.15 -20.16 14.14
CA GLN A 20 22.86 -21.21 14.89
C GLN A 20 23.10 -20.85 16.36
N CYS A 21 22.51 -19.74 16.84
CA CYS A 21 22.71 -19.20 18.19
C CYS A 21 24.19 -18.95 18.57
N GLN A 22 25.05 -18.61 17.61
CA GLN A 22 26.45 -18.23 17.82
C GLN A 22 26.55 -16.72 18.08
N LEU A 23 26.07 -16.26 19.25
CA LEU A 23 25.95 -14.83 19.56
C LEU A 23 27.29 -14.08 19.58
N ASP A 24 28.37 -14.68 20.08
CA ASP A 24 29.71 -14.06 20.09
C ASP A 24 30.23 -13.79 18.66
N ARG A 25 29.92 -14.72 17.74
CA ARG A 25 30.27 -14.57 16.32
C ARG A 25 29.40 -13.51 15.66
N ALA A 26 28.10 -13.46 15.97
CA ALA A 26 27.20 -12.43 15.50
C ALA A 26 27.64 -11.03 15.99
N GLU A 27 28.04 -10.90 17.26
CA GLU A 27 28.53 -9.64 17.84
C GLU A 27 29.84 -9.19 17.16
N THR A 28 30.75 -10.12 16.88
CA THR A 28 31.97 -9.82 16.11
C THR A 28 31.64 -9.30 14.72
N LEU A 29 30.70 -9.95 14.00
CA LEU A 29 30.29 -9.52 12.66
C LEU A 29 29.60 -8.14 12.66
N LEU A 30 28.76 -7.86 13.66
CA LEU A 30 28.15 -6.54 13.85
C LEU A 30 29.21 -5.46 14.15
N ALA A 31 30.21 -5.78 14.98
CA ALA A 31 31.33 -4.88 15.27
C ALA A 31 32.23 -4.62 14.05
N GLU A 32 32.36 -5.60 13.15
CA GLU A 32 33.03 -5.47 11.86
C GLU A 32 32.21 -4.71 10.80
N GLY A 33 31.01 -4.25 11.16
CA GLY A 33 30.17 -3.39 10.33
C GLY A 33 29.09 -4.14 9.53
N ALA A 34 28.77 -5.39 9.87
CA ALA A 34 27.58 -6.04 9.33
C ALA A 34 26.34 -5.24 9.74
N ASP A 35 25.54 -4.79 8.77
CA ASP A 35 24.34 -4.00 9.04
C ASP A 35 23.18 -4.92 9.50
N PRO A 36 22.70 -4.79 10.76
CA PRO A 36 21.60 -5.62 11.25
C PRO A 36 20.27 -5.32 10.55
N ASN A 37 20.12 -4.15 9.93
CA ASN A 37 18.94 -3.75 9.16
C ASN A 37 19.02 -4.14 7.70
N PHE A 38 20.09 -4.83 7.30
CA PHE A 38 20.22 -5.27 5.93
C PHE A 38 19.15 -6.31 5.61
N ILE A 39 18.30 -5.96 4.65
CA ILE A 39 17.26 -6.83 4.14
C ILE A 39 17.85 -7.67 3.01
N LEU A 40 18.04 -8.96 3.26
CA LEU A 40 18.43 -9.92 2.25
C LEU A 40 17.18 -10.36 1.49
N GLN A 41 17.09 -10.04 0.20
CA GLN A 41 15.97 -10.45 -0.64
C GLN A 41 16.44 -11.51 -1.65
N PRO A 42 16.58 -12.79 -1.23
CA PRO A 42 17.04 -13.86 -2.12
C PRO A 42 16.05 -14.17 -3.25
N ALA A 43 14.78 -13.83 -3.08
CA ALA A 43 13.74 -14.00 -4.08
C ALA A 43 12.64 -12.92 -3.92
N PRO A 44 11.84 -12.64 -4.97
CA PRO A 44 10.83 -11.57 -4.94
C PRO A 44 9.75 -11.71 -3.87
N THR A 45 9.52 -12.92 -3.35
CA THR A 45 8.50 -13.25 -2.34
C THR A 45 9.10 -13.76 -1.04
N PHE A 46 10.43 -13.71 -0.89
CA PHE A 46 11.10 -14.19 0.30
C PHE A 46 12.07 -13.13 0.76
N VAL A 47 11.73 -12.52 1.87
CA VAL A 47 12.57 -11.52 2.51
C VAL A 47 13.15 -12.12 3.78
N LEU A 48 14.47 -12.10 3.85
CA LEU A 48 15.28 -12.58 4.94
C LEU A 48 15.90 -11.37 5.62
N THR A 49 15.52 -11.14 6.86
CA THR A 49 16.18 -10.17 7.74
C THR A 49 16.93 -10.91 8.83
N ALA A 50 17.89 -10.24 9.48
CA ALA A 50 18.51 -10.77 10.69
C ALA A 50 17.45 -11.27 11.69
N ALA A 51 16.35 -10.51 11.85
CA ALA A 51 15.20 -10.91 12.66
C ALA A 51 14.54 -12.23 12.24
N SER A 52 14.30 -12.44 10.95
CA SER A 52 13.66 -13.68 10.46
C SER A 52 14.50 -14.94 10.72
N ALA A 53 15.84 -14.80 10.81
CA ALA A 53 16.74 -15.90 11.13
C ALA A 53 16.82 -16.20 12.63
N VAL A 54 16.29 -15.30 13.47
CA VAL A 54 16.29 -15.40 14.93
C VAL A 54 14.97 -15.95 15.46
N CYS A 55 13.85 -15.61 14.80
CA CYS A 55 12.52 -16.04 15.20
C CYS A 55 12.36 -17.57 15.14
N GLY A 56 12.03 -18.18 16.28
CA GLY A 56 11.88 -19.63 16.42
C GLY A 56 13.12 -20.33 17.00
N GLU A 57 14.23 -19.62 17.14
CA GLU A 57 15.44 -20.13 17.78
C GLU A 57 15.40 -19.92 19.30
N LYS A 58 16.10 -20.79 20.05
CA LYS A 58 16.10 -20.73 21.53
C LYS A 58 16.74 -19.47 22.11
N CYS A 59 17.59 -18.80 21.34
CA CYS A 59 18.31 -17.60 21.73
C CYS A 59 17.64 -16.31 21.23
N SER A 60 16.35 -16.37 20.85
CA SER A 60 15.72 -15.28 20.10
C SER A 60 15.72 -13.95 20.84
N ALA A 61 15.43 -13.95 22.14
CA ALA A 61 15.45 -12.74 22.97
C ALA A 61 16.86 -12.12 23.07
N GLU A 62 17.89 -12.94 23.33
CA GLU A 62 19.28 -12.48 23.45
C GLU A 62 19.85 -12.00 22.12
N ALA A 63 19.47 -12.66 21.03
CA ALA A 63 19.81 -12.25 19.67
C ALA A 63 19.15 -10.92 19.31
N PHE A 64 17.87 -10.69 19.64
CA PHE A 64 17.25 -9.37 19.46
C PHE A 64 17.87 -8.30 20.33
N ALA A 65 18.24 -8.62 21.58
CA ALA A 65 18.97 -7.70 22.46
C ALA A 65 20.31 -7.28 21.85
N LEU A 66 21.04 -8.22 21.24
CA LEU A 66 22.26 -7.93 20.50
C LEU A 66 21.99 -7.06 19.27
N LEU A 67 21.02 -7.42 18.43
CA LEU A 67 20.70 -6.67 17.21
C LEU A 67 20.28 -5.22 17.52
N ILE A 68 19.40 -5.01 18.51
CA ILE A 68 18.94 -3.67 18.89
C ILE A 68 20.09 -2.81 19.44
N ARG A 69 21.01 -3.39 20.22
CA ARG A 69 22.22 -2.67 20.69
C ARG A 69 23.08 -2.15 19.53
N HIS A 70 23.03 -2.83 18.39
CA HIS A 70 23.73 -2.44 17.16
C HIS A 70 22.83 -1.68 16.16
N GLY A 71 21.70 -1.13 16.63
CA GLY A 71 20.87 -0.21 15.84
C GLY A 71 19.82 -0.89 14.97
N PHE A 72 19.44 -2.14 15.26
CA PHE A 72 18.33 -2.81 14.58
C PHE A 72 16.99 -2.10 14.81
N ASP A 73 16.26 -1.83 13.72
CA ASP A 73 14.90 -1.29 13.73
C ASP A 73 13.90 -2.43 13.95
N VAL A 74 13.27 -2.44 15.13
CA VAL A 74 12.26 -3.43 15.53
C VAL A 74 11.00 -3.44 14.65
N ASN A 75 10.78 -2.38 13.87
CA ASN A 75 9.67 -2.24 12.94
C ASN A 75 10.10 -2.34 11.49
N LEU A 76 11.35 -2.76 11.23
CA LEU A 76 11.90 -2.91 9.90
C LEU A 76 11.07 -3.91 9.09
N ALA A 77 10.30 -3.38 8.14
CA ALA A 77 9.54 -4.19 7.21
C ALA A 77 10.09 -3.99 5.79
N PRO A 78 10.07 -5.03 4.96
CA PRO A 78 10.32 -4.87 3.54
C PRO A 78 9.26 -3.94 2.95
N GLN A 79 9.66 -3.01 2.09
CA GLN A 79 8.71 -2.10 1.44
C GLN A 79 7.61 -2.84 0.66
N SER A 80 7.92 -4.03 0.12
CA SER A 80 6.98 -4.85 -0.64
C SER A 80 5.91 -5.53 0.22
N GLU A 81 6.21 -5.77 1.51
CA GLU A 81 5.32 -6.45 2.45
C GLU A 81 5.43 -5.76 3.82
N PRO A 82 4.82 -4.57 3.99
CA PRO A 82 4.94 -3.76 5.21
C PRO A 82 4.41 -4.46 6.47
N GLN A 83 3.61 -5.52 6.30
CA GLN A 83 3.11 -6.38 7.36
C GLN A 83 4.13 -7.43 7.83
N MET A 84 5.18 -7.73 7.05
CA MET A 84 6.24 -8.69 7.37
C MET A 84 7.30 -8.05 8.27
N THR A 85 6.86 -7.60 9.45
CA THR A 85 7.74 -7.05 10.48
C THR A 85 8.49 -8.17 11.21
N PRO A 86 9.56 -7.86 11.98
CA PRO A 86 10.22 -8.81 12.86
C PRO A 86 9.21 -9.50 13.78
N LEU A 87 8.23 -8.74 14.27
CA LEU A 87 7.16 -9.26 15.11
C LEU A 87 6.27 -10.25 14.37
N PHE A 88 5.90 -9.99 13.11
CA PHE A 88 5.15 -10.94 12.30
C PHE A 88 5.86 -12.29 12.16
N HIS A 89 7.17 -12.27 11.89
CA HIS A 89 7.96 -13.50 11.76
C HIS A 89 7.97 -14.33 13.05
N CYS A 90 8.17 -13.68 14.21
CA CYS A 90 8.19 -14.36 15.50
C CYS A 90 6.80 -14.88 15.91
N LEU A 91 5.74 -14.12 15.62
CA LEU A 91 4.37 -14.59 15.84
C LEU A 91 4.03 -15.80 14.94
N SER A 92 4.45 -15.77 13.67
CA SER A 92 4.27 -16.88 12.74
C SER A 92 5.08 -18.12 13.14
N ALA A 93 6.26 -17.94 13.72
CA ALA A 93 7.09 -19.03 14.25
C ALA A 93 6.61 -19.56 15.61
N SER A 94 5.58 -18.96 16.21
CA SER A 94 5.12 -19.26 17.58
C SER A 94 6.22 -19.08 18.64
N ASP A 95 7.12 -18.10 18.43
CA ASP A 95 8.26 -17.79 19.30
C ASP A 95 7.84 -16.77 20.38
N ALA A 96 7.45 -17.28 21.54
CA ALA A 96 6.99 -16.46 22.66
C ALA A 96 8.07 -15.50 23.19
N ALA A 97 9.31 -15.96 23.29
CA ALA A 97 10.41 -15.15 23.83
C ALA A 97 10.77 -14.01 22.89
N GLY A 98 10.91 -14.29 21.59
CA GLY A 98 11.17 -13.28 20.57
C GLY A 98 10.02 -12.29 20.40
N SER A 99 8.77 -12.78 20.33
CA SER A 99 7.59 -11.92 20.22
C SER A 99 7.41 -11.01 21.44
N ARG A 100 7.61 -11.52 22.66
CA ARG A 100 7.54 -10.71 23.88
C ARG A 100 8.60 -9.62 23.86
N TYR A 101 9.85 -10.00 23.59
CA TYR A 101 10.96 -9.06 23.59
C TYR A 101 10.76 -7.93 22.58
N LEU A 102 10.29 -8.23 21.37
CA LEU A 102 9.99 -7.23 20.35
C LEU A 102 8.86 -6.28 20.76
N ILE A 103 7.78 -6.79 21.36
CA ILE A 103 6.66 -5.97 21.85
C ILE A 103 7.14 -5.01 22.95
N GLU A 104 7.92 -5.50 23.91
CA GLU A 104 8.49 -4.69 24.99
C GLU A 104 9.43 -3.58 24.49
N HIS A 105 10.00 -3.76 23.30
CA HIS A 105 10.91 -2.80 22.66
C HIS A 105 10.25 -2.00 21.53
N GLY A 106 8.91 -1.93 21.49
CA GLY A 106 8.18 -1.00 20.63
C GLY A 106 7.84 -1.51 19.24
N ALA A 107 7.79 -2.83 19.04
CA ALA A 107 7.25 -3.40 17.80
C ALA A 107 5.75 -3.12 17.65
N ASP A 108 5.34 -2.64 16.48
CA ASP A 108 4.01 -2.13 16.18
C ASP A 108 3.07 -3.24 15.66
N LEU A 109 2.19 -3.70 16.54
CA LEU A 109 1.14 -4.67 16.20
C LEU A 109 0.12 -4.12 15.17
N ALA A 110 0.00 -2.80 15.01
CA ALA A 110 -0.93 -2.19 14.04
C ALA A 110 -0.52 -2.48 12.59
N ARG A 111 0.73 -2.84 12.32
CA ARG A 111 1.23 -3.22 10.99
C ARG A 111 0.81 -4.61 10.53
N ILE A 112 0.33 -5.46 11.45
CA ILE A 112 -0.12 -6.82 11.14
C ILE A 112 -1.62 -6.79 10.82
N GLU A 113 -2.05 -7.47 9.77
CA GLU A 113 -3.47 -7.55 9.39
C GLU A 113 -4.33 -8.24 10.48
N THR A 114 -5.62 -7.91 10.54
CA THR A 114 -6.52 -8.33 11.63
C THR A 114 -6.70 -9.85 11.71
N GLU A 115 -6.83 -10.54 10.57
CA GLU A 115 -7.04 -11.98 10.55
C GLU A 115 -5.81 -12.79 10.98
N PRO A 116 -4.59 -12.53 10.45
CA PRO A 116 -3.37 -13.11 11.00
C PRO A 116 -3.21 -12.83 12.50
N LEU A 117 -3.48 -11.60 12.93
CA LEU A 117 -3.37 -11.19 14.33
C LEU A 117 -4.34 -11.97 15.24
N ARG A 118 -5.58 -12.21 14.80
CA ARG A 118 -6.55 -13.08 15.50
C ARG A 118 -6.06 -14.53 15.62
N LEU A 119 -5.45 -15.07 14.57
CA LEU A 119 -4.90 -16.43 14.58
C LEU A 119 -3.73 -16.53 15.57
N PHE A 120 -2.82 -15.56 15.57
CA PHE A 120 -1.71 -15.49 16.51
C PHE A 120 -2.21 -15.36 17.96
N GLY A 121 -3.21 -14.51 18.22
CA GLY A 121 -3.81 -14.36 19.55
C GLY A 121 -4.32 -15.68 20.14
N ARG A 122 -4.90 -16.56 19.31
CA ARG A 122 -5.28 -17.91 19.75
C ARG A 122 -4.06 -18.79 20.04
N GLY A 123 -3.03 -18.70 19.21
CA GLY A 123 -1.77 -19.44 19.34
C GLY A 123 -1.01 -19.16 20.65
N PHE A 124 -1.03 -17.91 21.11
CA PHE A 124 -0.36 -17.46 22.35
C PHE A 124 -1.27 -17.45 23.59
N SER A 125 -2.57 -17.75 23.45
CA SER A 125 -3.50 -17.85 24.58
C SER A 125 -3.09 -18.96 25.57
N ARG A 126 -3.67 -18.96 26.79
CA ARG A 126 -3.41 -20.01 27.80
C ARG A 126 -3.66 -21.45 27.29
N ALA A 127 -4.55 -21.61 26.31
CA ALA A 127 -4.88 -22.90 25.69
C ALA A 127 -4.19 -23.11 24.33
N GLY A 128 -3.32 -22.17 23.92
CA GLY A 128 -2.62 -22.17 22.65
C GLY A 128 -1.38 -23.06 22.62
N ARG A 129 -0.73 -23.15 21.45
CA ARG A 129 0.45 -24.00 21.24
C ARG A 129 1.73 -23.44 21.86
N SER A 130 1.81 -22.14 22.06
CA SER A 130 2.95 -21.44 22.68
C SER A 130 2.42 -20.37 23.64
N PRO A 131 1.86 -20.75 24.80
CA PRO A 131 1.17 -19.83 25.69
C PRO A 131 2.11 -18.75 26.25
N ASP A 132 1.76 -17.49 26.04
CA ASP A 132 2.46 -16.33 26.60
C ASP A 132 1.46 -15.23 26.94
N ALA A 133 1.30 -14.95 28.24
CA ALA A 133 0.28 -14.02 28.71
C ALA A 133 0.52 -12.57 28.25
N VAL A 134 1.78 -12.15 28.12
CA VAL A 134 2.14 -10.77 27.74
C VAL A 134 1.87 -10.57 26.25
N VAL A 135 2.31 -11.52 25.41
CA VAL A 135 2.06 -11.47 23.96
C VAL A 135 0.56 -11.57 23.66
N ALA A 136 -0.14 -12.51 24.31
CA ALA A 136 -1.58 -12.65 24.13
C ALA A 136 -2.36 -11.40 24.57
N GLN A 137 -1.95 -10.77 25.68
CA GLN A 137 -2.57 -9.54 26.15
C GLN A 137 -2.38 -8.40 25.13
N ALA A 138 -1.15 -8.17 24.66
CA ALA A 138 -0.85 -7.12 23.69
C ALA A 138 -1.64 -7.29 22.37
N ILE A 139 -1.74 -8.54 21.87
CA ILE A 139 -2.55 -8.86 20.69
C ILE A 139 -4.04 -8.56 20.93
N ASN A 140 -4.57 -8.95 22.09
CA ASN A 140 -5.97 -8.73 22.43
C ASN A 140 -6.30 -7.23 22.62
N GLU A 141 -5.38 -6.45 23.20
CA GLU A 141 -5.52 -5.00 23.33
C GLU A 141 -5.58 -4.31 21.97
N GLU A 142 -4.72 -4.70 21.03
CA GLU A 142 -4.75 -4.18 19.65
C GLU A 142 -6.03 -4.59 18.91
N LEU A 143 -6.47 -5.85 19.05
CA LEU A 143 -7.73 -6.30 18.47
C LEU A 143 -8.94 -5.58 19.09
N ALA A 144 -8.91 -5.30 20.39
CA ALA A 144 -9.94 -4.50 21.06
C ALA A 144 -9.93 -3.05 20.57
N ARG A 145 -8.75 -2.45 20.34
CA ARG A 145 -8.61 -1.11 19.75
C ARG A 145 -9.18 -1.06 18.33
N ARG A 146 -8.98 -2.11 17.51
CA ARG A 146 -9.57 -2.23 16.17
C ARG A 146 -11.08 -2.43 16.23
N ALA A 147 -11.55 -3.29 17.12
CA ALA A 147 -12.98 -3.50 17.35
C ALA A 147 -13.67 -2.20 17.79
N ALA A 148 -13.04 -1.41 18.66
CA ALA A 148 -13.53 -0.09 19.06
C ALA A 148 -13.61 0.92 17.88
N LYS A 149 -12.79 0.76 16.84
CA LYS A 149 -12.91 1.50 15.57
C LYS A 149 -13.99 0.92 14.64
N GLU A 150 -14.28 -0.38 14.72
CA GLU A 150 -15.29 -1.08 13.91
C GLU A 150 -16.71 -1.03 14.52
N VAL A 151 -16.88 -0.65 15.79
CA VAL A 151 -18.20 -0.35 16.38
C VAL A 151 -18.76 0.97 15.85
N LYS A 152 -19.07 0.99 14.54
CA LYS A 152 -20.22 1.72 14.03
C LYS A 152 -21.44 0.83 14.35
N ALA A 153 -22.36 1.40 15.13
CA ALA A 153 -23.32 0.73 16.00
C ALA A 153 -24.23 -0.34 15.37
N PRO A 154 -24.74 -1.30 16.17
CA PRO A 154 -26.00 -1.98 15.85
C PRO A 154 -27.12 -0.93 15.70
N GLU A 155 -28.12 -1.21 14.86
CA GLU A 155 -29.20 -0.26 14.57
C GLU A 155 -29.74 0.40 15.85
N PRO A 156 -29.86 1.74 15.90
CA PRO A 156 -30.21 2.44 17.11
C PRO A 156 -31.60 2.03 17.57
N ARG A 157 -31.70 1.44 18.77
CA ARG A 157 -32.95 1.43 19.52
C ARG A 157 -33.42 2.87 19.65
N LYS A 158 -34.69 3.13 19.35
CA LYS A 158 -35.26 4.47 19.41
C LYS A 158 -35.09 5.03 20.84
N PRO A 159 -34.59 6.27 21.01
CA PRO A 159 -34.45 6.90 22.32
C PRO A 159 -35.81 7.07 22.99
N ILE A 160 -35.83 6.96 24.32
CA ILE A 160 -37.06 7.09 25.12
C ILE A 160 -37.43 8.57 25.31
N TYR A 161 -36.41 9.40 25.48
CA TYR A 161 -36.49 10.84 25.34
C TYR A 161 -35.72 11.20 24.06
N PRO A 162 -36.36 11.19 22.87
CA PRO A 162 -35.79 11.89 21.73
C PRO A 162 -35.71 13.38 22.08
N ASP A 163 -34.74 14.09 21.51
CA ASP A 163 -34.54 15.54 21.65
C ASP A 163 -35.89 16.29 21.56
N PRO A 164 -36.52 16.67 22.69
CA PRO A 164 -37.95 16.99 22.68
C PRO A 164 -38.23 18.46 22.33
N HIS A 165 -37.21 19.23 21.98
CA HIS A 165 -37.36 20.62 21.55
C HIS A 165 -36.64 20.90 20.23
N PRO A 166 -37.09 20.30 19.11
CA PRO A 166 -36.51 20.55 17.78
C PRO A 166 -36.60 22.02 17.34
N GLU A 167 -37.42 22.83 18.02
CA GLU A 167 -37.58 24.26 17.76
C GLU A 167 -36.45 25.13 18.36
N VAL A 168 -35.69 24.61 19.34
CA VAL A 168 -34.56 25.32 19.95
C VAL A 168 -33.27 24.61 19.56
N PRO A 169 -32.42 25.20 18.69
CA PRO A 169 -31.18 24.55 18.27
C PRO A 169 -30.10 24.58 19.38
N PRO A 170 -29.17 23.60 19.39
CA PRO A 170 -28.04 23.63 20.29
C PRO A 170 -27.11 24.81 19.95
N PRO A 171 -26.33 25.32 20.91
CA PRO A 171 -25.41 26.42 20.65
C PRO A 171 -24.29 25.99 19.68
N GLU A 172 -23.94 26.84 18.74
CA GLU A 172 -22.86 26.60 17.78
C GLU A 172 -21.49 26.85 18.43
N PRO A 173 -20.45 26.04 18.14
CA PRO A 173 -19.09 26.33 18.58
C PRO A 173 -18.63 27.72 18.12
N GLY A 174 -18.25 28.59 19.07
CA GLY A 174 -17.90 29.98 18.81
C GLY A 174 -19.10 30.90 18.51
N GLY A 175 -20.32 30.42 18.70
CA GLY A 175 -21.55 31.20 18.55
C GLY A 175 -21.65 32.34 19.56
N VAL A 176 -22.46 33.34 19.22
CA VAL A 176 -22.65 34.55 20.01
C VAL A 176 -24.15 34.70 20.33
N TYR A 177 -24.48 34.70 21.62
CA TYR A 177 -25.85 34.65 22.14
C TYR A 177 -26.14 35.84 23.04
N THR A 178 -27.41 36.10 23.35
CA THR A 178 -27.83 37.14 24.28
C THR A 178 -28.42 36.54 25.55
N PRO A 179 -28.34 37.24 26.71
CA PRO A 179 -29.07 36.87 27.92
C PRO A 179 -30.54 36.55 27.66
N GLY A 180 -31.07 35.51 28.32
CA GLY A 180 -32.45 35.05 28.11
C GLY A 180 -32.65 34.18 26.87
N THR A 181 -31.61 33.93 26.06
CA THR A 181 -31.71 32.96 24.97
C THR A 181 -31.88 31.56 25.55
N GLN A 182 -32.91 30.84 25.10
CA GLN A 182 -33.06 29.42 25.39
C GLN A 182 -32.08 28.63 24.52
N ILE A 183 -31.30 27.78 25.15
CA ILE A 183 -30.40 26.85 24.47
C ILE A 183 -30.77 25.41 24.83
N SER A 184 -30.78 24.57 23.81
CA SER A 184 -30.89 23.12 23.96
C SER A 184 -29.50 22.49 23.90
N GLY A 185 -29.44 21.18 24.08
CA GLY A 185 -28.21 20.43 23.92
C GLY A 185 -28.54 18.94 23.75
N PRO A 186 -27.58 18.15 23.24
CA PRO A 186 -27.74 16.70 23.17
C PRO A 186 -28.30 16.15 24.49
N CYS A 187 -29.49 15.58 24.40
CA CYS A 187 -30.17 14.95 25.51
C CYS A 187 -30.87 13.70 25.00
N ALA A 188 -30.45 12.54 25.50
CA ALA A 188 -31.02 11.28 25.10
C ALA A 188 -30.87 10.24 26.22
N HIS A 189 -31.83 9.34 26.27
CA HIS A 189 -31.78 8.18 27.15
C HIS A 189 -32.00 6.92 26.32
N TYR A 190 -30.99 6.04 26.30
CA TYR A 190 -31.00 4.77 25.60
C TYR A 190 -30.90 3.61 26.59
N GLY A 191 -31.59 2.51 26.27
CA GLY A 191 -31.40 1.26 27.02
C GLY A 191 -32.04 1.26 28.40
N TRP A 192 -33.35 1.48 28.45
CA TRP A 192 -34.15 1.29 29.67
C TRP A 192 -34.27 -0.19 30.02
N ILE A 193 -34.28 -0.50 31.32
CA ILE A 193 -34.53 -1.85 31.83
C ILE A 193 -35.99 -2.20 31.54
N PRO A 194 -36.26 -3.16 30.64
CA PRO A 194 -37.63 -3.56 30.36
C PRO A 194 -38.35 -3.93 31.66
N GLU A 195 -39.62 -3.52 31.82
CA GLU A 195 -40.41 -3.86 33.01
C GLU A 195 -40.50 -5.38 33.25
N ASN A 196 -40.28 -6.17 32.20
CA ASN A 196 -40.24 -7.63 32.20
C ASN A 196 -38.82 -8.23 32.24
N ALA A 197 -37.78 -7.43 32.51
CA ALA A 197 -36.41 -7.96 32.62
C ALA A 197 -36.35 -9.03 33.72
N GLY A 198 -36.00 -10.24 33.31
CA GLY A 198 -35.94 -11.42 34.16
C GLY A 198 -34.61 -11.56 34.90
N CYS A 199 -34.54 -12.58 35.75
CA CYS A 199 -33.30 -12.94 36.42
C CYS A 199 -32.21 -13.32 35.41
N GLY A 200 -31.03 -12.72 35.55
CA GLY A 200 -29.91 -12.93 34.64
C GLY A 200 -29.94 -12.09 33.37
N ASP A 201 -30.99 -11.28 33.15
CA ASP A 201 -30.96 -10.27 32.10
C ASP A 201 -29.92 -9.21 32.44
N SER A 202 -29.22 -8.75 31.42
CA SER A 202 -28.25 -7.67 31.54
C SER A 202 -28.37 -6.71 30.38
N GLY A 203 -27.99 -5.47 30.61
CA GLY A 203 -28.01 -4.45 29.59
C GLY A 203 -27.14 -3.26 29.95
N GLU A 204 -27.20 -2.26 29.09
CA GLU A 204 -26.50 -0.99 29.25
C GLU A 204 -27.53 0.13 29.12
N GLU A 205 -27.57 0.97 30.14
CA GLU A 205 -28.32 2.22 30.15
C GLU A 205 -27.35 3.35 29.83
N VAL A 206 -27.68 4.15 28.82
CA VAL A 206 -26.83 5.26 28.36
C VAL A 206 -27.63 6.55 28.48
N PHE A 207 -27.13 7.45 29.32
CA PHE A 207 -27.63 8.81 29.46
C PHE A 207 -26.70 9.77 28.74
N ILE A 208 -27.24 10.57 27.84
CA ILE A 208 -26.56 11.72 27.24
C ILE A 208 -27.21 12.96 27.80
N GLY A 209 -26.39 13.87 28.33
CA GLY A 209 -26.81 15.18 28.80
C GLY A 209 -25.80 16.25 28.44
N THR A 210 -26.23 17.50 28.56
CA THR A 210 -25.41 18.68 28.26
C THR A 210 -25.30 19.53 29.51
N LYS A 211 -24.08 19.80 29.97
CA LYS A 211 -23.80 20.72 31.07
C LYS A 211 -23.26 22.03 30.49
N ILE A 212 -23.83 23.15 30.90
CA ILE A 212 -23.36 24.50 30.55
C ILE A 212 -22.71 25.09 31.80
N VAL A 213 -21.46 25.52 31.67
CA VAL A 213 -20.60 25.95 32.79
C VAL A 213 -20.07 27.36 32.51
N THR A 214 -20.18 28.25 33.50
CA THR A 214 -19.52 29.57 33.52
C THR A 214 -18.99 29.90 34.92
N GLN A 215 -18.34 31.05 35.09
CA GLN A 215 -17.82 31.52 36.38
C GLN A 215 -18.97 31.81 37.36
N GLY A 216 -19.38 30.79 38.11
CA GLY A 216 -20.38 30.89 39.18
C GLY A 216 -21.80 30.49 38.78
N TRP A 217 -22.02 29.95 37.57
CA TRP A 217 -23.30 29.37 37.18
C TRP A 217 -23.11 28.08 36.39
N ASP A 218 -23.80 27.04 36.82
CA ASP A 218 -23.84 25.73 36.18
C ASP A 218 -25.31 25.36 35.94
N ALA A 219 -25.61 24.90 34.72
CA ALA A 219 -26.89 24.29 34.42
C ALA A 219 -26.70 22.98 33.67
N ALA A 220 -27.62 22.04 33.86
CA ALA A 220 -27.63 20.76 33.17
C ALA A 220 -28.94 20.61 32.38
N ILE A 221 -28.81 20.23 31.12
CA ILE A 221 -29.89 19.74 30.26
C ILE A 221 -29.75 18.22 30.28
N GLY A 222 -30.56 17.56 31.10
CA GLY A 222 -30.49 16.11 31.30
C GLY A 222 -31.85 15.43 31.18
N PRO A 223 -31.87 14.10 30.98
CA PRO A 223 -33.12 13.33 30.93
C PRO A 223 -33.96 13.43 32.22
N ALA A 224 -33.32 13.65 33.38
CA ALA A 224 -34.00 13.84 34.66
C ALA A 224 -34.97 15.04 34.66
N ASP A 225 -34.68 16.07 33.87
CA ASP A 225 -35.50 17.27 33.73
C ASP A 225 -36.41 17.23 32.49
N GLY A 226 -36.49 16.07 31.82
CA GLY A 226 -37.23 15.87 30.59
C GLY A 226 -36.59 16.57 29.38
N CYS A 227 -35.27 16.79 29.40
CA CYS A 227 -34.52 17.45 28.33
C CYS A 227 -35.02 18.87 27.99
N LYS A 228 -35.48 19.62 29.00
CA LYS A 228 -35.95 20.99 28.81
C LYS A 228 -34.78 21.94 28.48
N PRO A 229 -34.95 22.88 27.54
CA PRO A 229 -33.97 23.93 27.28
C PRO A 229 -33.68 24.74 28.55
N VAL A 230 -32.46 25.25 28.64
CA VAL A 230 -32.06 26.16 29.71
C VAL A 230 -32.00 27.57 29.17
N GLU A 231 -32.53 28.51 29.94
CA GLU A 231 -32.43 29.94 29.66
C GLU A 231 -31.10 30.49 30.18
N LEU A 232 -30.35 31.16 29.31
CA LEU A 232 -29.05 31.73 29.66
C LEU A 232 -29.18 32.86 30.68
N PRO A 233 -28.36 32.86 31.75
CA PRO A 233 -28.46 33.87 32.79
C PRO A 233 -27.99 35.24 32.28
N PRO A 234 -28.31 36.34 32.99
CA PRO A 234 -27.96 37.70 32.60
C PRO A 234 -26.48 38.05 32.81
N LEU A 235 -25.58 37.09 32.59
CA LEU A 235 -24.14 37.24 32.79
C LEU A 235 -23.43 37.15 31.42
N PRO A 236 -22.92 38.26 30.88
CA PRO A 236 -22.08 38.21 29.68
C PRO A 236 -20.77 37.45 29.95
N GLY A 237 -20.23 36.80 28.92
CA GLY A 237 -18.93 36.13 28.96
C GLY A 237 -18.90 34.81 28.21
N THR A 238 -17.79 34.08 28.35
CA THR A 238 -17.57 32.79 27.73
C THR A 238 -18.25 31.68 28.53
N TYR A 239 -19.09 30.90 27.86
CA TYR A 239 -19.75 29.72 28.41
C TYR A 239 -19.13 28.48 27.80
N ARG A 240 -18.93 27.44 28.61
CA ARG A 240 -18.43 26.14 28.16
C ARG A 240 -19.57 25.14 28.15
N VAL A 241 -19.79 24.52 26.99
CA VAL A 241 -20.68 23.38 26.86
C VAL A 241 -19.87 22.11 27.05
N VAL A 242 -20.30 21.26 27.97
CA VAL A 242 -19.74 19.93 28.22
C VAL A 242 -20.83 18.92 27.96
N VAL A 243 -20.70 18.15 26.89
CA VAL A 243 -21.58 17.00 26.67
C VAL A 243 -21.03 15.85 27.50
N PHE A 244 -21.86 15.27 28.34
CA PHE A 244 -21.48 14.12 29.14
C PHE A 244 -22.34 12.92 28.76
N GLU A 245 -21.69 11.76 28.80
CA GLU A 245 -22.32 10.48 28.56
C GLU A 245 -22.10 9.60 29.78
N THR A 246 -23.18 9.22 30.44
CA THR A 246 -23.14 8.31 31.58
C THR A 246 -23.62 6.94 31.14
N ARG A 247 -22.74 5.95 31.21
CA ARG A 247 -23.04 4.55 30.91
C ARG A 247 -23.15 3.77 32.21
N THR A 248 -24.28 3.09 32.37
CA THR A 248 -24.56 2.23 33.52
C THR A 248 -24.86 0.83 33.02
N HIS A 249 -23.93 -0.10 33.26
CA HIS A 249 -24.21 -1.51 33.04
C HIS A 249 -25.05 -2.06 34.19
N TRP A 250 -26.16 -2.70 33.84
CA TRP A 250 -27.05 -3.35 34.80
C TRP A 250 -27.10 -4.86 34.54
N VAL A 251 -27.19 -5.62 35.63
CA VAL A 251 -27.40 -7.07 35.63
C VAL A 251 -28.47 -7.35 36.67
N GLY A 252 -29.51 -8.09 36.29
CA GLY A 252 -30.56 -8.50 37.21
C GLY A 252 -30.04 -9.57 38.16
N ASP A 253 -29.71 -9.18 39.39
CA ASP A 253 -29.22 -10.08 40.44
C ASP A 253 -30.28 -10.32 41.54
N ASN A 254 -30.45 -11.58 41.95
CA ASN A 254 -31.37 -12.09 42.99
C ASN A 254 -32.89 -11.82 42.81
N CYS A 255 -33.61 -12.74 42.16
CA CYS A 255 -35.08 -12.75 42.18
C CYS A 255 -35.62 -13.39 43.47
N TYR A 256 -36.06 -12.57 44.41
CA TYR A 256 -36.95 -13.06 45.47
C TYR A 256 -38.36 -13.16 44.91
N GLN A 257 -38.96 -14.36 44.94
CA GLN A 257 -40.22 -14.70 44.26
C GLN A 257 -41.43 -13.81 44.61
N ASN A 258 -41.36 -12.94 45.63
CA ASN A 258 -42.52 -12.20 46.14
C ASN A 258 -42.32 -10.67 46.30
N ILE A 259 -41.23 -10.08 45.83
CA ILE A 259 -41.02 -8.61 45.91
C ILE A 259 -40.24 -8.15 44.69
N GLY A 260 -40.95 -7.76 43.63
CA GLY A 260 -40.38 -7.36 42.34
C GLY A 260 -39.58 -6.06 42.40
N LYS A 261 -38.35 -6.10 42.92
CA LYS A 261 -37.35 -5.04 42.72
C LYS A 261 -35.97 -5.63 42.48
N VAL A 262 -35.41 -5.27 41.33
CA VAL A 262 -34.03 -5.56 40.89
C VAL A 262 -33.08 -4.62 41.63
N TYR A 263 -31.97 -5.13 42.17
CA TYR A 263 -30.90 -4.30 42.72
C TYR A 263 -29.81 -4.08 41.68
N PHE A 264 -29.36 -2.83 41.58
CA PHE A 264 -28.33 -2.39 40.65
C PHE A 264 -26.97 -2.41 41.34
N SER A 265 -25.97 -3.03 40.71
CA SER A 265 -24.58 -2.72 41.02
C SER A 265 -23.68 -2.91 39.81
N ARG A 266 -23.20 -1.79 39.27
CA ARG A 266 -21.80 -1.49 38.98
C ARG A 266 -21.66 0.01 38.73
N LYS A 267 -20.47 0.56 39.03
CA LYS A 267 -20.16 1.99 38.94
C LYS A 267 -20.55 2.55 37.56
N SER A 268 -21.33 3.62 37.53
CA SER A 268 -21.54 4.38 36.31
C SER A 268 -20.21 4.95 35.82
N GLN A 269 -19.99 4.89 34.51
CA GLN A 269 -18.87 5.57 33.87
C GLN A 269 -19.40 6.83 33.23
N SER A 270 -18.95 8.00 33.69
CA SER A 270 -19.25 9.28 33.05
C SER A 270 -18.07 9.65 32.17
N ILE A 271 -18.35 9.87 30.89
CA ILE A 271 -17.41 10.29 29.87
C ILE A 271 -17.78 11.73 29.53
N GLU A 272 -16.88 12.67 29.82
CA GLU A 272 -16.99 14.03 29.32
C GLU A 272 -16.40 14.09 27.92
N HIS A 273 -17.22 14.49 26.95
CA HIS A 273 -16.76 14.75 25.59
C HIS A 273 -16.06 16.12 25.53
N PRO A 274 -15.13 16.34 24.57
CA PRO A 274 -14.48 17.64 24.38
C PRO A 274 -15.53 18.74 24.25
N GLY A 275 -15.54 19.63 25.23
CA GLY A 275 -16.45 20.76 25.24
C GLY A 275 -16.06 21.83 24.23
N TYR A 276 -17.02 22.65 23.83
CA TYR A 276 -16.78 23.86 23.05
C TYR A 276 -17.27 25.08 23.83
N THR A 277 -16.82 26.25 23.41
CA THR A 277 -17.21 27.51 24.02
C THR A 277 -18.13 28.31 23.11
N PHE A 278 -19.00 29.10 23.70
CA PHE A 278 -19.77 30.15 23.03
C PHE A 278 -19.74 31.42 23.89
N GLU A 279 -20.01 32.56 23.29
CA GLU A 279 -20.04 33.86 23.96
C GLU A 279 -21.48 34.30 24.21
N VAL A 280 -21.75 34.81 25.41
CA VAL A 280 -22.97 35.57 25.68
C VAL A 280 -22.59 37.04 25.74
N VAL A 281 -23.09 37.81 24.80
CA VAL A 281 -22.81 39.24 24.65
C VAL A 281 -24.07 40.04 24.88
N SER A 282 -23.92 41.35 25.10
CA SER A 282 -25.09 42.21 25.26
C SER A 282 -25.96 42.20 23.99
N ALA A 283 -27.27 42.47 24.13
CA ALA A 283 -28.18 42.54 22.98
C ALA A 283 -27.77 43.57 21.91
N LYS A 284 -26.84 44.49 22.24
CA LYS A 284 -26.27 45.48 21.34
C LYS A 284 -25.16 44.90 20.43
N GLU A 285 -24.54 43.79 20.80
CA GLU A 285 -23.40 43.15 20.12
C GLU A 285 -23.81 42.00 19.18
N ALA A 286 -24.93 41.32 19.43
CA ALA A 286 -25.42 40.15 18.68
C ALA A 286 -26.03 40.45 17.28
N GLY A 287 -25.97 41.70 16.80
CA GLY A 287 -26.57 42.12 15.53
C GLY A 287 -25.79 41.73 14.25
N GLN A 288 -24.70 40.97 14.34
CA GLN A 288 -23.89 40.54 13.18
C GLN A 288 -24.03 39.03 12.93
N LYS A 289 -24.65 38.67 11.80
CA LYS A 289 -24.95 37.29 11.37
C LYS A 289 -23.66 36.47 11.12
N PRO A 290 -23.53 35.21 11.57
CA PRO A 290 -22.39 34.36 11.24
C PRO A 290 -22.32 34.13 9.74
N LYS A 291 -21.11 34.27 9.17
CA LYS A 291 -20.90 34.11 7.74
C LYS A 291 -20.88 32.63 7.35
N SER A 292 -21.52 32.26 6.25
CA SER A 292 -21.63 30.87 5.75
C SER A 292 -21.30 30.80 4.25
N GLY A 293 -20.68 29.71 3.78
CA GLY A 293 -20.28 29.57 2.39
C GLY A 293 -20.15 28.12 1.94
N ILE A 294 -20.37 27.87 0.64
CA ILE A 294 -20.17 26.57 -0.01
C ILE A 294 -19.19 26.70 -1.17
N VAL A 295 -18.44 25.64 -1.46
CA VAL A 295 -17.56 25.49 -2.63
C VAL A 295 -17.73 24.07 -3.19
N ARG A 296 -17.74 23.94 -4.52
CA ARG A 296 -17.80 22.65 -5.21
C ARG A 296 -16.98 22.67 -6.49
N ILE A 297 -16.10 21.69 -6.69
CA ILE A 297 -15.36 21.49 -7.92
C ILE A 297 -16.31 20.86 -8.95
N MET A 298 -16.39 21.46 -10.12
CA MET A 298 -17.23 21.00 -11.24
C MET A 298 -16.41 20.27 -12.29
N GLU A 299 -15.18 20.74 -12.54
CA GLU A 299 -14.22 20.16 -13.47
C GLU A 299 -12.82 20.28 -12.86
N PRO A 300 -11.97 19.24 -12.93
CA PRO A 300 -12.30 17.88 -13.41
C PRO A 300 -13.29 17.16 -12.50
N VAL A 301 -13.84 16.03 -12.96
CA VAL A 301 -14.70 15.15 -12.16
C VAL A 301 -13.91 13.97 -11.59
N GLU A 302 -14.49 13.30 -10.60
CA GLU A 302 -13.87 12.17 -9.92
C GLU A 302 -13.51 11.05 -10.92
N GLY A 303 -12.22 10.69 -10.97
CA GLY A 303 -11.70 9.62 -11.82
C GLY A 303 -11.25 10.04 -13.21
N ASP A 304 -11.35 11.32 -13.59
CA ASP A 304 -10.82 11.81 -14.87
C ASP A 304 -9.34 11.44 -15.05
N GLN A 305 -8.94 11.14 -16.30
CA GLN A 305 -7.61 10.65 -16.63
C GLN A 305 -6.86 11.65 -17.50
N PHE A 306 -5.63 11.96 -17.10
CA PHE A 306 -4.77 12.91 -17.80
C PHE A 306 -3.39 12.31 -18.02
N ALA A 307 -2.77 12.64 -19.15
CA ALA A 307 -1.42 12.19 -19.47
C ALA A 307 -0.52 13.39 -19.74
N PHE A 308 0.72 13.33 -19.24
CA PHE A 308 1.76 14.26 -19.63
C PHE A 308 1.98 14.20 -21.14
N ASP A 309 2.32 15.35 -21.74
CA ASP A 309 2.70 15.43 -23.13
C ASP A 309 4.09 14.84 -23.40
N ASP A 310 4.49 14.85 -24.67
CA ASP A 310 5.79 14.38 -25.13
C ASP A 310 6.87 15.47 -25.13
N SER A 311 6.60 16.63 -24.53
CA SER A 311 7.54 17.76 -24.55
C SER A 311 8.85 17.39 -23.85
N HIS A 312 9.97 17.76 -24.46
CA HIS A 312 11.32 17.47 -23.96
C HIS A 312 11.97 18.78 -23.46
N PRO A 313 12.68 18.79 -22.31
CA PRO A 313 13.22 17.64 -21.58
C PRO A 313 12.33 17.02 -20.50
N THR A 314 11.29 17.71 -20.04
CA THR A 314 10.65 17.39 -18.75
C THR A 314 9.20 16.92 -18.86
N GLY A 315 8.52 17.04 -20.01
CA GLY A 315 7.07 16.87 -20.11
C GLY A 315 6.30 17.96 -19.36
N GLU A 316 5.09 18.26 -19.84
CA GLU A 316 4.16 19.18 -19.21
C GLU A 316 2.76 18.56 -19.18
N LEU A 317 2.02 18.84 -18.11
CA LEU A 317 0.61 18.54 -17.99
C LEU A 317 -0.14 19.80 -17.55
N VAL A 318 -1.16 20.18 -18.32
CA VAL A 318 -2.00 21.35 -18.05
C VAL A 318 -3.42 20.89 -17.74
N LEU A 319 -3.89 21.17 -16.52
CA LEU A 319 -5.23 20.84 -16.05
C LEU A 319 -6.04 22.12 -15.86
N SER A 320 -7.23 22.17 -16.43
CA SER A 320 -8.19 23.25 -16.17
C SER A 320 -9.11 22.85 -15.02
N VAL A 321 -9.25 23.74 -14.03
CA VAL A 321 -10.09 23.53 -12.86
C VAL A 321 -11.16 24.60 -12.78
N LEU A 322 -12.40 24.18 -12.55
CA LEU A 322 -13.56 25.04 -12.34
C LEU A 322 -14.24 24.67 -11.03
N ALA A 323 -14.40 25.64 -10.14
CA ALA A 323 -15.22 25.51 -8.95
C ALA A 323 -16.38 26.51 -8.95
N LYS A 324 -17.53 26.10 -8.41
CA LYS A 324 -18.66 26.97 -8.07
C LYS A 324 -18.62 27.27 -6.57
N TYR A 325 -18.94 28.50 -6.19
CA TYR A 325 -19.05 28.90 -4.79
C TYR A 325 -20.28 29.80 -4.56
N ALA A 326 -20.82 29.79 -3.35
CA ALA A 326 -21.95 30.61 -2.95
C ALA A 326 -21.89 30.98 -1.46
N GLY A 327 -22.85 31.80 -1.01
CA GLY A 327 -22.89 32.37 0.33
C GLY A 327 -21.98 33.58 0.46
N ASP A 328 -21.30 33.69 1.60
CA ASP A 328 -20.36 34.77 1.94
C ASP A 328 -18.96 34.56 1.37
N ASN A 329 -18.72 33.46 0.64
CA ASN A 329 -17.47 33.25 -0.08
C ASN A 329 -17.29 34.31 -1.18
N THR A 330 -16.16 34.99 -1.16
CA THR A 330 -15.75 36.01 -2.15
C THR A 330 -14.54 35.57 -2.96
N SER A 331 -13.82 34.53 -2.53
CA SER A 331 -12.70 33.94 -3.24
C SER A 331 -12.57 32.44 -2.93
N VAL A 332 -11.88 31.73 -3.82
CA VAL A 332 -11.55 30.31 -3.67
C VAL A 332 -10.04 30.14 -3.90
N GLU A 333 -9.40 29.42 -3.02
CA GLU A 333 -8.00 29.03 -3.11
C GLU A 333 -7.90 27.57 -3.58
N PHE A 334 -7.07 27.31 -4.58
CA PHE A 334 -6.83 25.97 -5.09
C PHE A 334 -5.49 25.42 -4.57
N SER A 335 -5.47 24.13 -4.26
CA SER A 335 -4.25 23.41 -3.87
C SER A 335 -4.30 21.97 -4.38
N THR A 336 -3.16 21.29 -4.40
CA THR A 336 -3.04 19.91 -4.89
C THR A 336 -2.13 19.09 -3.98
N ASP A 337 -2.09 17.77 -4.22
CA ASP A 337 -0.99 16.93 -3.72
C ASP A 337 0.33 17.30 -4.42
N SER A 338 1.46 16.93 -3.81
CA SER A 338 2.76 16.89 -4.48
C SER A 338 2.84 15.68 -5.42
N LEU A 339 3.65 15.77 -6.47
CA LEU A 339 3.89 14.68 -7.43
C LEU A 339 5.39 14.46 -7.56
N GLY A 340 5.98 13.62 -6.70
CA GLY A 340 7.44 13.45 -6.67
C GLY A 340 8.18 14.78 -6.54
N ASP A 341 9.11 15.03 -7.46
CA ASP A 341 9.87 16.28 -7.61
C ASP A 341 9.33 17.21 -8.73
N SER A 342 8.17 16.89 -9.31
CA SER A 342 7.55 17.71 -10.35
C SER A 342 7.25 19.13 -9.84
N GLU A 343 7.49 20.13 -10.68
CA GLU A 343 7.13 21.52 -10.39
C GLU A 343 5.64 21.71 -10.64
N ILE A 344 4.89 22.12 -9.62
CA ILE A 344 3.47 22.40 -9.71
C ILE A 344 3.23 23.90 -9.55
N ARG A 345 2.59 24.51 -10.55
CA ARG A 345 2.18 25.91 -10.52
C ARG A 345 0.69 26.03 -10.75
N ILE A 346 0.02 26.78 -9.87
CA ILE A 346 -1.41 27.09 -9.97
C ILE A 346 -1.56 28.54 -10.41
N VAL A 347 -2.20 28.77 -11.56
CA VAL A 347 -2.43 30.10 -12.12
C VAL A 347 -3.93 30.42 -12.03
N PRO A 348 -4.35 31.40 -11.19
CA PRO A 348 -5.75 31.81 -11.13
C PRO A 348 -6.17 32.55 -12.41
N ALA A 349 -7.42 32.38 -12.82
CA ALA A 349 -7.97 33.13 -13.94
C ALA A 349 -8.28 34.58 -13.53
N SER A 350 -7.91 35.55 -14.37
CA SER A 350 -7.99 36.97 -14.04
C SER A 350 -9.42 37.53 -13.98
N ASN A 351 -10.41 36.88 -14.60
CA ASN A 351 -11.78 37.39 -14.73
C ASN A 351 -12.87 36.29 -14.62
N PRO A 352 -13.05 35.64 -13.46
CA PRO A 352 -14.10 34.64 -13.33
C PRO A 352 -15.49 35.29 -13.14
N PRO A 353 -16.56 34.75 -13.73
CA PRO A 353 -17.93 35.15 -13.41
C PRO A 353 -18.20 35.04 -11.90
N LYS A 354 -19.02 35.96 -11.35
CA LYS A 354 -19.42 35.93 -9.94
C LYS A 354 -20.00 34.55 -9.56
N GLY A 355 -19.53 33.97 -8.45
CA GLY A 355 -19.94 32.63 -7.99
C GLY A 355 -19.19 31.48 -8.64
N THR A 356 -18.15 31.75 -9.43
CA THR A 356 -17.24 30.73 -9.98
C THR A 356 -15.79 31.12 -9.78
N ALA A 357 -14.93 30.12 -9.66
CA ALA A 357 -13.47 30.27 -9.62
C ALA A 357 -12.84 29.33 -10.63
N ARG A 358 -11.85 29.82 -11.37
CA ARG A 358 -11.08 29.02 -12.33
C ARG A 358 -9.60 29.11 -12.02
N ALA A 359 -8.91 28.00 -12.19
CA ALA A 359 -7.46 27.95 -12.16
C ALA A 359 -6.95 26.97 -13.20
N THR A 360 -5.71 27.20 -13.62
CA THR A 360 -4.95 26.26 -14.43
C THR A 360 -3.83 25.70 -13.56
N ILE A 361 -3.81 24.39 -13.37
CA ILE A 361 -2.70 23.68 -12.72
C ILE A 361 -1.75 23.24 -13.84
N ILE A 362 -0.51 23.69 -13.75
CA ILE A 362 0.57 23.36 -14.68
C ILE A 362 1.56 22.51 -13.90
N ILE A 363 1.78 21.28 -14.36
CA ILE A 363 2.75 20.34 -13.78
C ILE A 363 3.87 20.14 -14.79
N ARG A 364 5.11 20.41 -14.39
CA ARG A 364 6.31 20.28 -15.23
C ARG A 364 7.26 19.27 -14.63
N GLY A 365 7.86 18.43 -15.48
CA GLY A 365 8.68 17.32 -15.02
C GLY A 365 7.81 16.09 -14.78
N LEU A 366 8.04 15.01 -15.53
CA LEU A 366 7.56 13.72 -15.10
C LEU A 366 8.29 13.33 -13.80
N PRO A 367 7.58 12.75 -12.81
CA PRO A 367 8.21 12.33 -11.56
C PRO A 367 9.20 11.17 -11.78
N PRO A 368 10.22 11.01 -10.92
CA PRO A 368 11.28 10.02 -11.10
C PRO A 368 10.80 8.59 -10.93
N SER A 369 9.76 8.36 -10.13
CA SER A 369 9.31 7.02 -9.79
C SER A 369 7.96 6.70 -10.46
N ASN A 370 7.83 5.48 -10.98
CA ASN A 370 6.55 4.98 -11.52
C ASN A 370 5.44 5.02 -10.46
N GLY A 371 5.78 4.83 -9.19
CA GLY A 371 4.84 4.88 -8.06
C GLY A 371 4.30 6.27 -7.72
N ASP A 372 4.90 7.34 -8.26
CA ASP A 372 4.41 8.70 -8.07
C ASP A 372 3.19 9.00 -8.97
N PHE A 373 3.04 8.26 -10.07
CA PHE A 373 1.83 8.33 -10.90
C PHE A 373 0.63 7.67 -10.22
N GLY A 374 -0.56 7.89 -10.80
CA GLY A 374 -1.81 7.37 -10.27
C GLY A 374 -2.68 8.48 -9.73
N THR A 375 -3.27 8.28 -8.54
CA THR A 375 -4.28 9.20 -7.99
C THR A 375 -3.68 10.52 -7.53
N PHE A 376 -4.26 11.63 -7.99
CA PHE A 376 -3.84 13.00 -7.68
C PHE A 376 -5.03 13.83 -7.21
N THR A 377 -4.93 14.44 -6.02
CA THR A 377 -6.04 15.20 -5.42
C THR A 377 -5.93 16.69 -5.74
N ILE A 378 -7.03 17.27 -6.21
CA ILE A 378 -7.21 18.72 -6.38
C ILE A 378 -8.21 19.20 -5.33
N ARG A 379 -7.90 20.30 -4.65
CA ARG A 379 -8.71 20.87 -3.57
C ARG A 379 -9.08 22.31 -3.86
N ALA A 380 -10.29 22.71 -3.46
CA ALA A 380 -10.79 24.07 -3.56
C ALA A 380 -11.35 24.51 -2.19
N LYS A 381 -10.80 25.57 -1.61
CA LYS A 381 -11.17 26.09 -0.29
C LYS A 381 -11.76 27.50 -0.42
N GLY A 382 -12.96 27.71 0.13
CA GLY A 382 -13.59 29.03 0.22
C GLY A 382 -12.94 29.88 1.32
N ASN A 383 -12.92 31.20 1.14
CA ASN A 383 -12.30 32.11 2.10
C ASN A 383 -13.05 32.25 3.43
N VAL A 384 -14.34 31.89 3.49
CA VAL A 384 -15.16 32.03 4.70
C VAL A 384 -15.61 30.69 5.25
N ALA A 385 -16.02 29.74 4.38
CA ALA A 385 -16.32 28.36 4.76
C ALA A 385 -16.40 27.45 3.52
N GLY A 386 -16.22 26.14 3.73
CA GLY A 386 -16.36 25.10 2.69
C GLY A 386 -15.04 24.69 2.05
N THR A 387 -14.85 23.38 1.89
CA THR A 387 -13.75 22.79 1.13
C THR A 387 -14.31 21.64 0.32
N ASP A 388 -13.91 21.54 -0.94
CA ASP A 388 -14.22 20.40 -1.79
C ASP A 388 -12.93 19.84 -2.39
N SER A 389 -12.97 18.56 -2.76
CA SER A 389 -11.84 17.86 -3.31
C SER A 389 -12.27 16.84 -4.35
N VAL A 390 -11.48 16.72 -5.43
CA VAL A 390 -11.67 15.72 -6.48
C VAL A 390 -10.36 14.98 -6.72
N ARG A 391 -10.45 13.69 -7.04
CA ARG A 391 -9.30 12.85 -7.37
C ARG A 391 -9.32 12.51 -8.85
N VAL A 392 -8.20 12.78 -9.52
CA VAL A 392 -7.95 12.44 -10.92
C VAL A 392 -6.83 11.39 -11.00
N LYS A 393 -6.59 10.81 -12.18
CA LYS A 393 -5.49 9.88 -12.42
C LYS A 393 -4.50 10.46 -13.43
N LEU A 394 -3.22 10.45 -13.08
CA LEU A 394 -2.13 10.97 -13.91
C LEU A 394 -1.32 9.83 -14.53
N PHE A 395 -0.98 9.98 -15.81
CA PHE A 395 -0.29 9.00 -16.65
C PHE A 395 0.85 9.65 -17.43
N TYR A 396 1.76 8.84 -17.99
CA TYR A 396 2.78 9.30 -18.92
C TYR A 396 2.53 8.78 -20.35
N ASP A 397 3.00 9.51 -21.36
CA ASP A 397 3.08 8.95 -22.71
C ASP A 397 4.17 7.86 -22.74
N PRO A 398 3.84 6.59 -23.07
CA PRO A 398 4.82 5.50 -23.05
C PRO A 398 5.93 5.63 -24.09
N ALA A 399 5.64 6.18 -25.27
CA ALA A 399 6.57 6.23 -26.41
C ALA A 399 7.49 7.45 -26.35
N ALA A 400 7.09 8.50 -25.62
CA ALA A 400 7.92 9.66 -25.36
C ALA A 400 9.22 9.31 -24.62
N ARG A 401 10.20 10.22 -24.68
CA ARG A 401 11.57 10.06 -24.15
C ARG A 401 11.93 11.24 -23.24
N ASN A 402 11.00 11.65 -22.39
CA ASN A 402 11.12 12.82 -21.51
C ASN A 402 11.13 12.43 -20.01
N HIS A 403 11.34 11.15 -19.69
CA HIS A 403 11.58 10.70 -18.32
C HIS A 403 12.81 11.38 -17.68
N PRO A 404 12.88 11.58 -16.36
CA PRO A 404 14.00 12.30 -15.72
C PRO A 404 15.32 11.49 -15.68
N GLY A 405 15.28 10.19 -15.99
CA GLY A 405 16.45 9.30 -15.96
C GLY A 405 17.56 9.57 -16.98
N HIS A 406 17.50 10.61 -17.83
CA HIS A 406 18.47 10.85 -18.92
C HIS A 406 19.92 10.99 -18.46
N GLY A 407 20.15 11.48 -17.23
CA GLY A 407 21.47 11.58 -16.62
C GLY A 407 22.10 10.22 -16.26
N ASN A 408 21.32 9.14 -16.28
CA ASN A 408 21.81 7.79 -16.06
C ASN A 408 22.11 7.09 -17.40
N PRO A 409 23.36 6.66 -17.66
CA PRO A 409 23.74 5.98 -18.91
C PRO A 409 22.92 4.72 -19.25
N LEU A 410 22.25 4.11 -18.26
CA LEU A 410 21.35 2.97 -18.48
C LEU A 410 20.05 3.38 -19.19
N TYR A 411 19.58 4.61 -18.95
CA TYR A 411 18.29 5.12 -19.41
C TYR A 411 18.43 6.23 -20.46
N THR A 412 19.65 6.65 -20.78
CA THR A 412 19.89 7.63 -21.83
C THR A 412 19.29 7.16 -23.16
N GLY A 413 18.34 7.93 -23.69
CA GLY A 413 17.68 7.59 -24.95
C GLY A 413 16.72 6.40 -24.86
N THR A 414 16.18 6.09 -23.69
CA THR A 414 15.10 5.10 -23.56
C THR A 414 13.71 5.75 -23.61
N PRO A 415 12.66 5.01 -24.04
CA PRO A 415 11.29 5.47 -23.93
C PRO A 415 10.79 5.40 -22.47
N ASN A 416 9.76 6.18 -22.17
CA ASN A 416 9.17 6.26 -20.83
C ASN A 416 8.67 4.90 -20.34
N TRP A 417 8.05 4.08 -21.21
CA TRP A 417 7.62 2.73 -20.83
C TRP A 417 8.78 1.88 -20.30
N PHE A 418 9.95 1.95 -20.93
CA PHE A 418 11.12 1.16 -20.54
C PHE A 418 11.65 1.66 -19.19
N TYR A 419 11.77 2.98 -19.04
CA TYR A 419 12.21 3.60 -17.80
C TYR A 419 11.29 3.21 -16.64
N TYR A 420 9.99 3.47 -16.74
CA TYR A 420 9.05 3.27 -15.65
C TYR A 420 8.73 1.80 -15.38
N TRP A 421 8.50 0.97 -16.40
CA TRP A 421 8.25 -0.46 -16.17
C TRP A 421 9.49 -1.18 -15.63
N SER A 422 10.71 -0.68 -15.88
CA SER A 422 11.93 -1.24 -15.27
C SER A 422 12.00 -1.08 -13.75
N GLN A 423 11.26 -0.12 -13.20
CA GLN A 423 11.21 0.15 -11.77
C GLN A 423 10.24 -0.79 -11.03
N THR A 424 9.29 -1.37 -11.75
CA THR A 424 8.24 -2.22 -11.18
C THR A 424 8.69 -3.67 -11.01
N ARG A 425 7.79 -4.52 -10.49
CA ARG A 425 8.01 -5.97 -10.43
C ARG A 425 8.15 -6.61 -11.82
N ALA A 426 7.56 -6.00 -12.85
CA ALA A 426 7.69 -6.45 -14.23
C ALA A 426 9.16 -6.45 -14.67
N GLY A 427 9.90 -5.38 -14.34
CA GLY A 427 11.32 -5.22 -14.65
C GLY A 427 12.30 -6.04 -13.82
N LYS A 428 11.85 -7.08 -13.10
CA LYS A 428 12.75 -7.94 -12.31
C LYS A 428 12.91 -9.31 -13.00
N PRO A 429 14.14 -9.88 -13.01
CA PRO A 429 15.38 -9.37 -12.41
C PRO A 429 16.04 -8.25 -13.23
N VAL A 430 16.81 -7.39 -12.56
CA VAL A 430 17.53 -6.28 -13.19
C VAL A 430 18.87 -6.76 -13.75
N ASN A 431 19.07 -6.70 -15.06
CA ASN A 431 20.37 -6.68 -15.77
C ASN A 431 20.15 -6.65 -17.30
N TYR A 432 19.29 -5.76 -17.76
CA TYR A 432 18.97 -5.64 -19.18
C TYR A 432 19.13 -4.21 -19.64
N ARG A 433 19.36 -4.05 -20.94
CA ARG A 433 19.52 -2.77 -21.61
C ARG A 433 18.47 -2.61 -22.68
N TYR A 434 18.04 -1.38 -22.88
CA TYR A 434 17.20 -1.06 -24.01
C TYR A 434 18.02 -1.06 -25.31
N LYS A 435 17.47 -1.66 -26.35
CA LYS A 435 17.99 -1.58 -27.73
C LYS A 435 16.79 -1.55 -28.68
N PRO A 436 16.48 -0.42 -29.34
CA PRO A 436 15.24 -0.22 -30.10
C PRO A 436 14.93 -1.37 -31.07
N VAL A 437 15.98 -1.81 -31.78
CA VAL A 437 15.90 -2.90 -32.77
C VAL A 437 16.96 -3.95 -32.47
N LEU A 438 16.53 -5.20 -32.36
CA LEU A 438 17.40 -6.36 -32.30
C LEU A 438 17.54 -6.98 -33.70
N ARG A 439 18.78 -7.17 -34.15
CA ARG A 439 19.07 -7.75 -35.47
C ARG A 439 18.48 -9.15 -35.55
N GLU A 440 17.63 -9.41 -36.53
CA GLU A 440 17.12 -10.76 -36.80
C GLU A 440 18.28 -11.70 -37.18
N CYS A 441 18.37 -12.86 -36.51
CA CYS A 441 19.39 -13.85 -36.83
C CYS A 441 18.95 -14.84 -37.93
N LYS A 442 17.68 -14.81 -38.33
CA LYS A 442 17.15 -15.54 -39.49
C LYS A 442 16.32 -14.57 -40.32
N LYS A 443 16.65 -14.43 -41.60
CA LYS A 443 15.96 -13.51 -42.52
C LYS A 443 14.46 -13.83 -42.60
N GLY A 444 13.60 -12.85 -42.34
CA GLY A 444 12.14 -13.02 -42.39
C GLY A 444 11.51 -13.51 -41.08
N SER A 445 12.21 -13.36 -39.96
CA SER A 445 11.68 -13.68 -38.64
C SER A 445 10.87 -12.50 -38.10
N ARG A 446 10.10 -12.71 -37.02
CA ARG A 446 9.51 -11.56 -36.31
C ARG A 446 10.63 -10.77 -35.62
N PRO A 447 10.47 -9.44 -35.44
CA PRO A 447 11.39 -8.65 -34.63
C PRO A 447 11.55 -9.28 -33.24
N ALA A 448 12.80 -9.51 -32.84
CA ALA A 448 13.08 -10.10 -31.53
C ALA A 448 12.70 -9.11 -30.42
N GLN A 449 11.89 -9.58 -29.47
CA GLN A 449 11.42 -8.80 -28.31
C GLN A 449 12.51 -8.68 -27.25
N GLY A 450 13.27 -9.75 -27.03
CA GLY A 450 14.43 -9.80 -26.16
C GLY A 450 15.60 -10.54 -26.80
N ARG A 451 16.79 -10.40 -26.19
CA ARG A 451 17.94 -11.27 -26.45
C ARG A 451 18.95 -11.25 -25.31
N TYR A 452 19.35 -12.43 -24.85
CA TYR A 452 20.58 -12.61 -24.10
C TYR A 452 21.80 -12.72 -25.02
N VAL A 453 22.79 -11.84 -24.81
CA VAL A 453 24.05 -11.83 -25.58
C VAL A 453 25.19 -12.37 -24.71
N HIS A 454 25.50 -13.64 -24.93
CA HIS A 454 26.45 -14.47 -24.18
C HIS A 454 27.80 -13.81 -23.94
N ASN A 455 28.44 -13.28 -24.99
CA ASN A 455 29.79 -12.70 -24.90
C ASN A 455 29.86 -11.38 -24.10
N LYS A 456 28.71 -10.72 -23.87
CA LYS A 456 28.58 -9.49 -23.10
C LYS A 456 27.91 -9.71 -21.74
N ASP A 457 27.42 -10.92 -21.47
CA ASP A 457 26.55 -11.22 -20.32
C ASP A 457 25.44 -10.16 -20.13
N THR A 458 24.81 -9.76 -21.24
CA THR A 458 23.86 -8.63 -21.28
C THR A 458 22.56 -9.06 -21.95
N LEU A 459 21.44 -8.79 -21.29
CA LEU A 459 20.10 -8.94 -21.85
C LEU A 459 19.74 -7.64 -22.58
N TYR A 460 19.12 -7.74 -23.74
CA TYR A 460 18.58 -6.59 -24.45
C TYR A 460 17.07 -6.73 -24.62
N ILE A 461 16.36 -5.62 -24.46
CA ILE A 461 14.90 -5.53 -24.65
C ILE A 461 14.63 -4.47 -25.74
N SER A 462 13.72 -4.79 -26.66
CA SER A 462 13.44 -3.95 -27.83
C SER A 462 12.05 -3.32 -27.81
N ASP A 463 11.78 -2.45 -28.79
CA ASP A 463 10.45 -1.84 -28.97
C ASP A 463 9.37 -2.87 -29.30
N ALA A 464 9.74 -4.05 -29.81
CA ALA A 464 8.79 -5.10 -30.15
C ALA A 464 8.02 -5.65 -28.93
N VAL A 465 8.54 -5.43 -27.71
CA VAL A 465 7.81 -5.71 -26.47
C VAL A 465 6.62 -4.78 -26.29
N PHE A 466 6.78 -3.51 -26.66
CA PHE A 466 5.77 -2.48 -26.49
C PHE A 466 4.72 -2.54 -27.61
N THR A 467 5.14 -2.79 -28.86
CA THR A 467 4.28 -2.69 -30.03
C THR A 467 3.48 -3.95 -30.38
N GLY A 468 3.73 -5.08 -29.70
CA GLY A 468 3.12 -6.37 -30.07
C GLY A 468 2.87 -7.30 -28.89
N PRO A 469 2.00 -8.31 -29.08
CA PRO A 469 1.79 -9.33 -28.06
C PRO A 469 3.03 -10.24 -27.95
N CYS A 470 3.25 -10.74 -26.75
CA CYS A 470 4.22 -11.80 -26.48
C CYS A 470 3.71 -13.16 -26.97
N MET A 471 4.53 -14.19 -26.81
CA MET A 471 4.22 -15.54 -27.26
C MET A 471 2.94 -16.09 -26.58
N ARG A 472 2.16 -16.86 -27.34
CA ARG A 472 0.96 -17.50 -26.79
C ARG A 472 1.35 -18.63 -25.85
N ARG A 473 0.80 -18.61 -24.63
CA ARG A 473 1.07 -19.62 -23.60
C ARG A 473 0.45 -20.96 -23.96
N VAL A 474 1.22 -22.03 -23.77
CA VAL A 474 0.80 -23.41 -24.08
C VAL A 474 0.00 -24.06 -22.97
N ALA A 475 -0.62 -25.20 -23.26
CA ALA A 475 -1.31 -26.02 -22.27
C ALA A 475 -0.35 -26.43 -21.14
N GLY A 476 -0.79 -26.27 -19.89
CA GLY A 476 0.00 -26.56 -18.69
C GLY A 476 0.85 -25.39 -18.15
N ALA A 477 0.98 -24.29 -18.90
CA ALA A 477 1.54 -23.04 -18.37
C ALA A 477 0.48 -22.26 -17.56
N PRO A 478 0.87 -21.44 -16.55
CA PRO A 478 -0.05 -20.48 -15.94
C PRO A 478 -0.65 -19.58 -17.03
N ASP A 479 -1.96 -19.32 -16.97
CA ASP A 479 -2.68 -18.55 -18.00
C ASP A 479 -2.62 -19.17 -19.41
N ALA A 480 -2.60 -20.51 -19.50
CA ALA A 480 -2.61 -21.26 -20.75
C ALA A 480 -3.64 -20.72 -21.76
N GLY A 481 -3.22 -20.57 -23.01
CA GLY A 481 -4.04 -20.07 -24.11
C GLY A 481 -4.12 -18.55 -24.24
N LYS A 482 -3.61 -17.78 -23.26
CA LYS A 482 -3.55 -16.30 -23.32
C LYS A 482 -2.24 -15.80 -23.94
N GLN A 483 -2.22 -14.53 -24.34
CA GLN A 483 -1.02 -13.77 -24.74
C GLN A 483 -0.88 -12.55 -23.83
N SER A 484 0.34 -12.27 -23.38
CA SER A 484 0.66 -11.06 -22.61
C SER A 484 0.89 -9.87 -23.54
N THR A 485 0.57 -8.67 -23.07
CA THR A 485 0.75 -7.38 -23.77
C THR A 485 1.21 -6.31 -22.80
N GLY A 486 1.86 -5.25 -23.29
CA GLY A 486 2.32 -4.13 -22.48
C GLY A 486 3.25 -4.58 -21.35
N ILE A 487 2.99 -4.09 -20.13
CA ILE A 487 3.81 -4.38 -18.95
C ILE A 487 3.99 -5.89 -18.67
N ASP A 488 2.98 -6.71 -18.98
CA ASP A 488 3.08 -8.17 -18.80
C ASP A 488 4.00 -8.82 -19.83
N CYS A 489 3.97 -8.34 -21.07
CA CYS A 489 4.86 -8.83 -22.11
C CYS A 489 6.31 -8.44 -21.76
N PHE A 490 6.51 -7.21 -21.28
CA PHE A 490 7.81 -6.79 -20.75
C PHE A 490 8.30 -7.69 -19.61
N ALA A 491 7.42 -8.00 -18.65
CA ALA A 491 7.76 -8.88 -17.53
C ALA A 491 8.16 -10.29 -17.97
N GLU A 492 7.46 -10.83 -18.97
CA GLU A 492 7.69 -12.15 -19.53
C GLU A 492 9.04 -12.22 -20.24
N ILE A 493 9.34 -11.25 -21.11
CA ILE A 493 10.60 -11.22 -21.87
C ILE A 493 11.81 -10.99 -20.96
N VAL A 494 11.72 -10.11 -19.97
CA VAL A 494 12.80 -9.93 -18.98
C VAL A 494 13.16 -11.25 -18.29
N ARG A 495 12.15 -12.05 -17.93
CA ARG A 495 12.35 -13.37 -17.31
C ARG A 495 12.86 -14.40 -18.30
N HIS A 496 12.31 -14.43 -19.51
CA HIS A 496 12.73 -15.31 -20.61
C HIS A 496 14.23 -15.17 -20.87
N GLU A 497 14.69 -13.95 -21.13
CA GLU A 497 16.11 -13.69 -21.40
C GLU A 497 17.00 -13.97 -20.19
N ASN A 498 16.45 -13.85 -18.97
CA ASN A 498 17.20 -14.19 -17.77
C ASN A 498 17.30 -15.71 -17.54
N VAL A 499 16.35 -16.51 -18.03
CA VAL A 499 16.48 -17.97 -18.03
C VAL A 499 17.64 -18.36 -18.93
N HIS A 500 17.70 -17.82 -20.16
CA HIS A 500 18.84 -18.01 -21.06
C HIS A 500 20.17 -17.69 -20.37
N ARG A 501 20.25 -16.54 -19.69
CA ARG A 501 21.46 -16.18 -18.92
C ARG A 501 21.82 -17.21 -17.86
N ARG A 502 20.87 -17.58 -17.00
CA ARG A 502 21.11 -18.50 -15.86
C ARG A 502 21.50 -19.89 -16.32
N GLU A 503 20.77 -20.43 -17.30
CA GLU A 503 21.00 -21.77 -17.82
C GLU A 503 22.31 -21.84 -18.56
N TYR A 504 22.60 -20.85 -19.40
CA TYR A 504 23.87 -20.79 -20.08
C TYR A 504 25.05 -20.74 -19.10
N GLN A 505 24.97 -19.91 -18.04
CA GLN A 505 25.99 -19.87 -17.00
C GLN A 505 26.10 -21.19 -16.23
N SER A 506 24.98 -21.88 -15.97
CA SER A 506 24.96 -23.16 -15.25
C SER A 506 25.48 -24.32 -16.08
N TRP A 507 25.16 -24.37 -17.36
CA TRP A 507 25.48 -25.47 -18.27
C TRP A 507 26.91 -25.36 -18.79
N TRP A 508 27.33 -24.13 -19.13
CA TRP A 508 28.58 -23.88 -19.81
C TRP A 508 29.66 -23.24 -18.91
N GLY A 509 29.30 -22.81 -17.69
CA GLY A 509 30.23 -22.39 -16.63
C GLY A 509 31.08 -21.14 -16.96
N PRO A 510 32.18 -20.90 -16.20
CA PRO A 510 33.14 -19.80 -16.43
C PRO A 510 33.90 -19.90 -17.75
N HIS A 511 33.85 -21.06 -18.40
CA HIS A 511 34.47 -21.36 -19.68
C HIS A 511 33.48 -21.26 -20.86
N GLY A 512 32.28 -20.69 -20.60
CA GLY A 512 31.18 -20.58 -21.54
C GLY A 512 31.62 -20.14 -22.92
N VAL A 513 31.20 -20.92 -23.91
CA VAL A 513 31.46 -20.72 -25.34
C VAL A 513 30.94 -19.35 -25.75
N ARG A 514 31.81 -18.34 -25.87
CA ARG A 514 31.39 -16.97 -26.27
C ARG A 514 30.75 -17.00 -27.66
N LEU A 515 29.43 -17.15 -27.70
CA LEU A 515 28.68 -17.15 -28.93
C LEU A 515 28.54 -15.71 -29.45
N PRO A 516 28.62 -15.52 -30.77
CA PRO A 516 28.31 -14.25 -31.40
C PRO A 516 26.82 -13.89 -31.22
N GLU A 517 26.48 -12.62 -31.52
CA GLU A 517 25.13 -12.07 -31.34
C GLU A 517 24.08 -12.69 -32.28
N CYS A 518 24.51 -13.26 -33.40
CA CYS A 518 23.72 -14.06 -34.33
C CYS A 518 24.63 -15.12 -34.98
N GLU A 519 24.06 -16.29 -35.26
CA GLU A 519 24.61 -17.42 -36.03
C GLU A 519 25.63 -18.33 -35.32
N TYR A 520 25.36 -19.63 -35.42
CA TYR A 520 26.27 -20.74 -35.13
C TYR A 520 27.46 -20.79 -36.11
N ASP A 521 27.35 -20.12 -37.25
CA ASP A 521 28.32 -20.17 -38.36
C ASP A 521 29.59 -19.35 -38.09
N ASP A 522 29.55 -18.45 -37.10
CA ASP A 522 30.69 -17.63 -36.66
C ASP A 522 31.40 -18.22 -35.42
N ILE A 523 31.05 -19.45 -35.00
CA ILE A 523 31.74 -20.15 -33.92
C ILE A 523 33.12 -20.61 -34.43
N PRO A 524 34.24 -20.15 -33.83
CA PRO A 524 35.56 -20.62 -34.22
C PRO A 524 35.63 -22.15 -34.13
N GLY A 525 36.21 -22.84 -35.13
CA GLY A 525 36.23 -24.31 -35.20
C GLY A 525 36.90 -25.04 -34.02
N SER A 526 37.59 -24.32 -33.13
CA SER A 526 38.10 -24.83 -31.84
C SER A 526 37.03 -24.87 -30.74
N LEU A 527 36.06 -23.96 -30.80
CA LEU A 527 34.94 -23.85 -29.89
C LEU A 527 33.82 -24.84 -30.27
N TYR A 528 33.64 -25.04 -31.58
CA TYR A 528 32.80 -26.09 -32.17
C TYR A 528 33.20 -27.50 -31.71
N ARG A 529 34.52 -27.80 -31.65
CA ARG A 529 35.02 -29.10 -31.17
C ARG A 529 34.80 -29.36 -29.68
N LYS A 530 34.63 -28.30 -28.86
CA LYS A 530 34.28 -28.45 -27.44
C LYS A 530 32.81 -28.76 -27.22
N LEU A 531 31.92 -28.23 -28.07
CA LEU A 531 30.48 -28.47 -28.01
C LEU A 531 30.07 -29.82 -28.62
N ALA A 532 30.74 -30.27 -29.68
CA ALA A 532 30.37 -31.46 -30.46
C ALA A 532 30.37 -32.81 -29.70
N GLY A 533 30.77 -32.85 -28.43
CA GLY A 533 30.64 -34.04 -27.56
C GLY A 533 29.81 -33.79 -26.30
N LEU A 534 29.19 -32.61 -26.18
CA LEU A 534 28.40 -32.18 -25.02
C LEU A 534 26.98 -31.75 -25.41
N ASP A 535 26.77 -31.31 -26.65
CA ASP A 535 25.49 -30.93 -27.25
C ASP A 535 25.52 -31.42 -28.72
N SER A 536 24.82 -32.53 -28.96
CA SER A 536 24.88 -33.31 -30.19
C SER A 536 24.03 -32.72 -31.30
N ASP A 537 22.91 -32.07 -30.98
CA ASP A 537 21.99 -31.46 -31.94
C ASP A 537 22.14 -29.94 -32.11
N ARG A 538 22.96 -29.32 -31.26
CA ARG A 538 23.43 -27.94 -31.33
C ARG A 538 22.35 -26.92 -31.09
N ASP A 539 21.50 -27.20 -30.11
CA ASP A 539 20.45 -26.27 -29.71
C ASP A 539 20.81 -25.44 -28.46
N LEU A 540 22.01 -25.64 -27.89
CA LEU A 540 22.55 -25.04 -26.67
C LEU A 540 22.05 -25.63 -25.35
N VAL A 541 21.28 -26.72 -25.41
CA VAL A 541 20.99 -27.57 -24.26
C VAL A 541 21.99 -28.73 -24.25
N PRO A 542 22.70 -28.99 -23.15
CA PRO A 542 23.60 -30.15 -23.08
C PRO A 542 22.85 -31.48 -23.17
N ASP A 543 23.44 -32.48 -23.82
CA ASP A 543 22.84 -33.81 -23.99
C ASP A 543 22.46 -34.45 -22.64
N ASP A 544 23.22 -34.19 -21.56
CA ASP A 544 22.95 -34.73 -20.24
C ASP A 544 21.74 -34.05 -19.56
N VAL A 545 21.45 -32.81 -19.91
CA VAL A 545 20.23 -32.10 -19.50
C VAL A 545 19.03 -32.69 -20.24
N GLU A 546 19.13 -32.87 -21.55
CA GLU A 546 18.03 -33.44 -22.34
C GLU A 546 17.73 -34.89 -21.97
N ARG A 547 18.75 -35.72 -21.74
CA ARG A 547 18.56 -37.09 -21.21
C ARG A 547 17.82 -37.10 -19.87
N ARG A 548 18.07 -36.13 -18.98
CA ARG A 548 17.31 -35.98 -17.72
C ARG A 548 15.86 -35.53 -17.96
N LEU A 549 15.60 -34.88 -19.10
CA LEU A 549 14.28 -34.42 -19.53
C LEU A 549 13.60 -35.38 -20.53
N ALA A 550 14.14 -36.57 -20.78
CA ALA A 550 13.58 -37.54 -21.74
C ALA A 550 12.12 -37.92 -21.43
N ALA A 551 11.71 -37.91 -20.15
CA ALA A 551 10.31 -38.13 -19.75
C ALA A 551 9.35 -37.04 -20.28
N ARG A 552 9.87 -35.89 -20.71
CA ARG A 552 9.15 -34.79 -21.38
C ARG A 552 9.32 -34.82 -22.90
N GLY A 553 9.83 -35.93 -23.45
CA GLY A 553 10.02 -36.15 -24.88
C GLY A 553 11.21 -35.42 -25.51
N CYS A 554 12.13 -34.90 -24.69
CA CYS A 554 13.39 -34.34 -25.19
C CYS A 554 14.35 -35.48 -25.64
N ASP A 555 15.03 -35.27 -26.76
CA ASP A 555 15.97 -36.17 -27.42
C ASP A 555 17.21 -35.37 -27.83
N ALA A 556 18.36 -35.75 -27.28
CA ALA A 556 19.63 -35.03 -27.45
C ALA A 556 20.19 -35.02 -28.88
N HIS A 557 19.52 -35.68 -29.80
CA HIS A 557 19.88 -35.69 -31.22
C HIS A 557 18.87 -34.92 -32.09
N ASN A 558 17.96 -34.18 -31.47
CA ASN A 558 16.92 -33.43 -32.15
C ASN A 558 16.55 -32.14 -31.40
N SER A 559 17.08 -31.02 -31.92
CA SER A 559 16.92 -29.63 -31.42
C SER A 559 15.48 -29.11 -31.34
N HIS A 560 14.50 -29.94 -31.73
CA HIS A 560 13.08 -29.66 -31.74
C HIS A 560 12.26 -30.85 -31.19
N SER A 561 12.76 -31.54 -30.16
CA SER A 561 12.16 -32.78 -29.64
C SER A 561 11.26 -32.58 -28.42
N CYS A 562 11.63 -31.72 -27.47
CA CYS A 562 10.87 -31.50 -26.22
C CYS A 562 9.35 -31.23 -26.43
N LEU A 563 8.48 -31.86 -25.64
CA LEU A 563 7.03 -31.71 -25.79
C LEU A 563 6.50 -30.35 -25.31
N GLY A 564 5.39 -29.92 -25.92
CA GLY A 564 4.58 -28.80 -25.45
C GLY A 564 4.89 -27.45 -26.07
N ARG A 565 5.73 -27.35 -27.11
CA ARG A 565 6.18 -26.09 -27.72
C ARG A 565 5.06 -25.17 -28.27
N PRO A 566 5.12 -23.84 -28.03
CA PRO A 566 4.12 -22.90 -28.54
C PRO A 566 4.25 -22.66 -30.05
N ASP A 567 5.43 -22.89 -30.60
CA ASP A 567 5.72 -22.84 -32.03
C ASP A 567 6.65 -24.00 -32.38
N PRO A 568 6.33 -24.82 -33.40
CA PRO A 568 7.14 -25.96 -33.81
C PRO A 568 8.56 -25.59 -34.25
N ARG A 569 8.82 -24.32 -34.55
CA ARG A 569 10.12 -23.82 -35.02
C ARG A 569 11.07 -23.40 -33.91
N LEU A 570 10.61 -23.36 -32.64
CA LEU A 570 11.47 -22.99 -31.51
C LEU A 570 12.40 -24.14 -31.18
N LEU A 571 13.66 -23.79 -30.90
CA LEU A 571 14.66 -24.70 -30.32
C LEU A 571 14.25 -25.10 -28.89
N ASP A 572 14.80 -26.20 -28.37
CA ASP A 572 14.42 -26.68 -27.05
C ASP A 572 14.92 -25.73 -25.95
N VAL A 573 16.05 -25.04 -26.16
CA VAL A 573 16.50 -23.93 -25.29
C VAL A 573 15.50 -22.77 -25.20
N GLU A 574 14.91 -22.35 -26.33
CA GLU A 574 13.93 -21.24 -26.36
C GLU A 574 12.61 -21.68 -25.73
N MET A 575 12.20 -22.92 -25.99
CA MET A 575 11.01 -23.48 -25.39
C MET A 575 11.13 -23.52 -23.87
N ASN A 576 12.26 -24.02 -23.36
CA ASN A 576 12.49 -24.10 -21.93
C ASN A 576 12.49 -22.71 -21.27
N ALA A 577 13.14 -21.71 -21.89
CA ALA A 577 13.11 -20.33 -21.43
C ALA A 577 11.69 -19.75 -21.30
N TYR A 578 10.81 -19.99 -22.28
CA TYR A 578 9.41 -19.55 -22.19
C TYR A 578 8.65 -20.24 -21.07
N ILE A 579 8.78 -21.57 -20.92
CA ILE A 579 8.08 -22.32 -19.85
C ILE A 579 8.49 -21.79 -18.48
N GLU A 580 9.80 -21.63 -18.26
CA GLU A 580 10.33 -21.15 -16.99
C GLU A 580 9.95 -19.69 -16.72
N ALA A 581 9.91 -18.84 -17.75
CA ALA A 581 9.41 -17.47 -17.63
C ALA A 581 7.92 -17.44 -17.26
N TRP A 582 7.08 -18.27 -17.89
CA TRP A 582 5.64 -18.35 -17.59
C TRP A 582 5.35 -18.88 -16.19
N ARG A 583 6.17 -19.81 -15.68
CA ARG A 583 6.07 -20.29 -14.28
C ARG A 583 6.32 -19.17 -13.27
N GLN A 584 7.14 -18.19 -13.64
CA GLN A 584 7.54 -17.07 -12.78
C GLN A 584 6.62 -15.83 -12.92
N TRP A 585 5.72 -15.79 -13.91
CA TRP A 585 4.86 -14.63 -14.18
C TRP A 585 3.41 -14.99 -14.49
N ARG A 586 2.48 -14.42 -13.73
CA ARG A 586 1.04 -14.47 -14.03
C ARG A 586 0.62 -13.19 -14.74
N ILE A 587 -0.16 -13.33 -15.80
CA ILE A 587 -0.66 -12.16 -16.55
C ILE A 587 -1.58 -11.34 -15.64
N GLY A 588 -1.39 -10.02 -15.64
CA GLY A 588 -2.16 -9.08 -14.82
C GLY A 588 -1.54 -8.76 -13.45
N THR A 589 -0.40 -9.40 -13.11
CA THR A 589 0.25 -9.20 -11.80
C THR A 589 0.69 -7.74 -11.58
N SER A 590 1.03 -7.03 -12.65
CA SER A 590 1.48 -5.63 -12.62
C SER A 590 0.49 -4.66 -13.25
N ASP A 591 -0.78 -5.04 -13.43
CA ASP A 591 -1.79 -4.15 -14.00
C ASP A 591 -1.96 -2.86 -13.19
N LYS A 592 -1.78 -2.92 -11.86
CA LYS A 592 -1.83 -1.76 -10.96
C LYS A 592 -0.61 -0.83 -11.04
N GLU A 593 0.46 -1.28 -11.69
CA GLU A 593 1.72 -0.53 -11.83
C GLU A 593 1.85 0.09 -13.22
N ASP A 594 0.90 -0.16 -14.13
CA ASP A 594 0.97 0.35 -15.50
C ASP A 594 0.23 1.69 -15.65
N TRP A 595 0.97 2.75 -15.33
CA TRP A 595 0.55 4.15 -15.46
C TRP A 595 0.90 4.78 -16.81
N SER A 596 1.15 3.98 -17.85
CA SER A 596 1.25 4.52 -19.19
C SER A 596 -0.13 4.91 -19.73
N LYS A 597 -0.21 5.97 -20.52
CA LYS A 597 -1.37 6.24 -21.36
C LYS A 597 -1.65 5.00 -22.22
N CYS A 598 -2.92 4.58 -22.29
CA CYS A 598 -3.32 3.32 -22.92
C CYS A 598 -2.77 2.03 -22.28
N GLY A 599 -2.12 2.13 -21.11
CA GLY A 599 -1.71 1.00 -20.29
C GLY A 599 -2.88 0.35 -19.56
N LYS A 600 -2.61 -0.57 -18.63
CA LYS A 600 -3.65 -1.36 -17.93
C LYS A 600 -4.58 -0.53 -17.05
N GLN A 601 -4.10 0.59 -16.49
CA GLN A 601 -4.92 1.51 -15.68
C GLN A 601 -5.71 2.55 -16.49
N TRP A 602 -5.50 2.64 -17.81
CA TRP A 602 -6.20 3.58 -18.69
C TRP A 602 -7.58 3.03 -19.10
N HIS A 603 -8.63 3.82 -18.87
CA HIS A 603 -10.02 3.41 -19.07
C HIS A 603 -10.54 3.75 -20.47
N ASP A 604 -10.25 4.95 -20.97
CA ASP A 604 -10.72 5.36 -22.30
C ASP A 604 -9.87 4.72 -23.41
N ARG A 605 -10.29 3.53 -23.86
CA ARG A 605 -9.61 2.81 -24.95
C ARG A 605 -9.85 3.43 -26.32
N SER A 606 -10.79 4.36 -26.48
CA SER A 606 -11.12 4.94 -27.80
C SER A 606 -10.00 5.82 -28.37
N VAL A 607 -9.17 6.38 -27.50
CA VAL A 607 -8.01 7.23 -27.86
C VAL A 607 -6.71 6.43 -28.02
N CYS A 608 -6.79 5.10 -27.93
CA CYS A 608 -5.62 4.23 -28.00
C CYS A 608 -5.40 3.71 -29.42
N PRO A 609 -4.15 3.71 -29.92
CA PRO A 609 -3.84 3.31 -31.29
C PRO A 609 -4.00 1.80 -31.57
N TYR A 610 -4.35 0.99 -30.57
CA TYR A 610 -4.43 -0.48 -30.65
C TYR A 610 -5.60 -1.05 -29.85
#